data_AF-A0AAX0Z3N7-F1
#
_entry.id   AF-A0AAX0Z3N7-F1
#
_cell.length_a   1.000
_cell.length_b   1.000
_cell.length_c   1.000
_cell.angle_alpha   90.00
_cell.angle_beta   90.00
_cell.angle_gamma   90.00
#
_symmetry.space_group_name_H-M   'P 1'
#
loop_
_entity.id
_entity.type
_entity.pdbx_description
1 polymer ?
#
loop_
_entity_poly.entity_id
_entity_poly.type
_entity_poly.pdbx_seq_one_letter_code
_entity_poly.pdbx_strand_id
1 'polypeptide(L)'
;MGKILDAKALTSAMDTRAKHYQELREQMVDLKKALQGVANLGDDFTGKGADNIKSFYKELAGNVDMFISFIDKQKAFHEGISGTLDDTNFGGDTFIEEHFLDNAVHMGIKNAKSIVKDQKKALKTIFQDIDD
;
A
#
# COMPACT_ATOMS: atom_id res chain seq x y z
N MET A 1 -10.96 -3.35 -18.39
CA MET A 1 -9.89 -3.95 -17.57
C MET A 1 -10.44 -4.03 -16.16
N GLY A 2 -10.61 -5.24 -15.60
CA GLY A 2 -11.15 -5.43 -14.24
C GLY A 2 -10.09 -5.11 -13.18
N LYS A 3 -10.49 -4.94 -11.92
CA LYS A 3 -9.52 -4.76 -10.83
C LYS A 3 -8.78 -6.06 -10.56
N ILE A 4 -7.49 -5.92 -10.25
CA ILE A 4 -6.61 -7.04 -9.88
C ILE A 4 -6.01 -6.72 -8.52
N LEU A 5 -6.01 -7.71 -7.62
CA LEU A 5 -5.18 -7.72 -6.43
C LEU A 5 -4.08 -8.74 -6.65
N ASP A 6 -2.83 -8.29 -6.77
CA ASP A 6 -1.63 -9.10 -6.67
C ASP A 6 -0.94 -8.72 -5.36
N ALA A 7 -1.17 -9.53 -4.31
CA ALA A 7 -0.72 -9.23 -2.96
C ALA A 7 0.82 -9.18 -2.85
N LYS A 8 1.50 -10.03 -3.61
CA LYS A 8 2.96 -10.11 -3.64
C LYS A 8 3.56 -8.88 -4.31
N ALA A 9 3.05 -8.52 -5.49
CA ALA A 9 3.50 -7.33 -6.20
C ALA A 9 3.20 -6.05 -5.40
N LEU A 10 2.01 -5.98 -4.79
CA LEU A 10 1.62 -4.86 -3.93
C LEU A 10 2.57 -4.73 -2.73
N THR A 11 2.80 -5.81 -1.97
CA THR A 11 3.71 -5.81 -0.81
C THR A 11 5.11 -5.38 -1.21
N SER A 12 5.66 -5.95 -2.29
CA SER A 12 6.98 -5.57 -2.81
C SER A 12 7.06 -4.09 -3.19
N ALA A 13 6.01 -3.54 -3.79
CA ALA A 13 5.95 -2.13 -4.15
C ALA A 13 5.87 -1.23 -2.92
N MET A 14 5.10 -1.62 -1.90
CA MET A 14 4.97 -0.87 -0.65
C MET A 14 6.27 -0.89 0.16
N ASP A 15 6.94 -2.04 0.27
CA ASP A 15 8.25 -2.16 0.91
C ASP A 15 9.31 -1.28 0.24
N THR A 16 9.33 -1.29 -1.10
CA THR A 16 10.23 -0.43 -1.88
C THR A 16 9.93 1.05 -1.61
N ARG A 17 8.66 1.42 -1.54
CA ARG A 17 8.25 2.80 -1.25
C ARG A 17 8.59 3.22 0.18
N ALA A 18 8.44 2.33 1.16
CA ALA A 18 8.84 2.57 2.54
C ALA A 18 10.35 2.88 2.66
N LYS A 19 11.20 2.14 1.92
CA LYS A 19 12.65 2.43 1.84
C LYS A 19 12.94 3.80 1.24
N HIS A 20 12.26 4.19 0.17
CA HIS A 20 12.41 5.54 -0.38
C HIS A 20 11.99 6.64 0.62
N TYR A 21 10.95 6.41 1.43
CA TYR A 21 10.59 7.35 2.48
C TYR A 21 11.63 7.41 3.60
N GLN A 22 12.26 6.29 3.95
CA GLN A 22 13.38 6.28 4.90
C GLN A 22 14.55 7.12 4.39
N GLU A 23 14.95 6.97 3.12
CA GLU A 23 16.02 7.77 2.51
C GLU A 23 15.64 9.26 2.46
N LEU A 24 14.41 9.59 2.04
CA LEU A 24 13.92 10.96 2.02
C LEU A 24 13.90 11.58 3.42
N ARG A 25 13.55 10.80 4.46
CA ARG A 25 13.58 11.23 5.85
C ARG A 25 14.99 11.64 6.26
N GLU A 26 15.99 10.84 5.93
CA GLU A 26 17.40 11.13 6.23
C GLU A 26 17.87 12.41 5.53
N GLN A 27 17.51 12.58 4.25
CA GLN A 27 17.77 13.82 3.52
C GLN A 27 17.13 15.05 4.18
N MET A 28 15.90 14.93 4.69
CA MET A 28 15.23 16.03 5.39
C MET A 28 15.87 16.33 6.75
N VAL A 29 16.36 15.31 7.46
CA VAL A 29 17.13 15.51 8.70
C VAL A 29 18.42 16.28 8.40
N ASP A 30 19.12 15.96 7.32
CA ASP A 30 20.35 16.65 6.93
C ASP A 30 20.08 18.08 6.44
N LEU A 31 18.99 18.28 5.68
CA LEU A 31 18.51 19.62 5.32
C LEU A 31 18.24 20.46 6.58
N LYS A 32 17.54 19.88 7.57
CA LYS A 32 17.28 20.56 8.85
C LYS A 32 18.57 20.98 9.54
N LYS A 33 19.56 20.09 9.63
CA LYS A 33 20.87 20.40 10.22
C LYS A 33 21.57 21.54 9.47
N ALA A 34 21.55 21.52 8.14
CA ALA A 34 22.15 22.59 7.34
C ALA A 34 21.49 23.95 7.60
N LEU A 35 20.15 23.99 7.65
CA LEU A 35 19.40 25.21 7.98
C LEU A 35 19.72 25.71 9.40
N GLN A 36 19.80 24.80 10.37
CA GLN A 36 20.19 25.13 11.75
C GLN A 36 21.64 25.63 11.83
N GLY A 37 22.54 25.10 11.00
CA GLY A 37 23.92 25.58 10.90
C GLY A 37 23.99 27.06 10.56
N VAL A 38 23.18 27.52 9.58
CA VAL A 38 23.08 28.94 9.22
C VAL A 38 22.46 29.76 10.35
N ALA A 39 21.39 29.26 10.97
CA ALA A 39 20.71 29.93 12.07
C ALA A 39 21.62 30.12 13.32
N ASN A 40 22.61 29.24 13.48
CA ASN A 40 23.53 29.22 14.62
C ASN A 40 24.89 29.88 14.32
N LEU A 41 25.03 30.60 13.20
CA LEU A 41 26.24 31.39 12.93
C LEU A 41 26.42 32.44 14.05
N GLY A 42 27.60 32.41 14.67
CA GLY A 42 27.97 33.27 15.79
C GLY A 42 28.57 34.60 15.32
N ASP A 43 29.72 34.94 15.89
CA ASP A 43 30.32 36.27 15.77
C ASP A 43 30.86 36.60 14.36
N ASP A 44 30.99 35.60 13.50
CA ASP A 44 31.36 35.76 12.09
C ASP A 44 30.22 36.34 11.23
N PHE A 45 28.98 36.39 11.74
CA PHE A 45 27.80 36.87 11.03
C PHE A 45 26.88 37.72 11.93
N THR A 46 27.13 39.03 11.96
CA THR A 46 26.55 39.96 12.94
C THR A 46 25.83 41.17 12.33
N GLY A 47 25.08 41.87 13.18
CA GLY A 47 24.27 43.03 12.81
C GLY A 47 22.80 42.67 12.51
N LYS A 48 21.93 43.69 12.48
CA LYS A 48 20.47 43.49 12.34
C LYS A 48 20.07 42.65 11.12
N GLY A 49 20.76 42.82 10.00
CA GLY A 49 20.51 42.01 8.80
C GLY A 49 20.86 40.53 9.00
N ALA A 50 21.99 40.25 9.65
CA ALA A 50 22.39 38.89 9.98
C ALA A 50 21.41 38.23 10.96
N ASP A 51 20.93 38.96 11.96
CA ASP A 51 19.94 38.45 12.92
C ASP A 51 18.61 38.08 12.23
N ASN A 52 18.15 38.91 11.28
CA ASN A 52 16.96 38.61 10.48
C ASN A 52 17.15 37.35 9.63
N ILE A 53 18.31 37.18 8.99
CA ILE A 53 18.64 35.98 8.20
C ILE A 53 18.67 34.74 9.10
N LYS A 54 19.34 34.80 10.25
CA LYS A 54 19.40 33.68 11.21
C LYS A 54 18.00 33.28 11.68
N SER A 55 17.13 34.26 11.99
CA SER A 55 15.74 34.00 12.36
C SER A 55 14.96 33.30 11.25
N PHE A 56 15.10 33.75 10.00
CA PHE A 56 14.46 33.11 8.85
C PHE A 56 14.87 31.64 8.69
N TYR A 57 16.17 31.34 8.78
CA TYR A 57 16.65 29.95 8.68
C TYR A 57 16.21 29.08 9.87
N LYS A 58 16.08 29.67 11.07
CA LYS A 58 15.54 28.99 12.25
C LYS A 58 14.08 28.59 12.03
N GLU A 59 13.26 29.47 11.46
CA GLU A 59 11.86 29.19 11.12
C GLU A 59 11.76 28.12 10.04
N LEU A 60 12.56 28.21 8.97
CA LEU A 60 12.63 27.18 7.94
C LEU A 60 13.00 25.81 8.52
N ALA A 61 13.99 25.74 9.40
CA ALA A 61 14.36 24.48 10.07
C ALA A 61 13.22 23.91 10.91
N GLY A 62 12.41 24.76 11.54
CA GLY A 62 11.18 24.35 12.24
C GLY A 62 10.13 23.78 11.29
N ASN A 63 9.99 24.35 10.09
CA ASN A 63 9.05 23.83 9.09
C ASN A 63 9.43 22.44 8.56
N VAL A 64 10.74 22.11 8.52
CA VAL A 64 11.20 20.78 8.10
C VAL A 64 10.68 19.67 9.00
N ASP A 65 10.43 19.93 10.29
CA ASP A 65 9.87 18.93 11.21
C ASP A 65 8.49 18.42 10.79
N MET A 66 7.66 19.31 10.22
CA MET A 66 6.34 18.91 9.70
C MET A 66 6.48 17.93 8.53
N PHE A 67 7.44 18.18 7.63
CA PHE A 67 7.71 17.29 6.51
C PHE A 67 8.28 15.94 6.97
N ILE A 68 9.19 15.94 7.95
CA ILE A 68 9.70 14.70 8.55
C ILE A 68 8.54 13.89 9.14
N SER A 69 7.65 14.53 9.91
CA SER A 69 6.48 13.85 10.48
C SER A 69 5.54 13.30 9.41
N PHE A 70 5.32 14.03 8.31
CA PHE A 70 4.53 13.54 7.18
C PHE A 70 5.19 12.32 6.51
N ILE A 71 6.51 12.38 6.29
CA ILE A 71 7.28 11.26 5.74
C ILE A 71 7.19 10.03 6.65
N ASP A 72 7.32 10.20 7.96
CA ASP A 72 7.18 9.11 8.94
C ASP A 72 5.81 8.44 8.87
N LYS A 73 4.73 9.24 8.72
CA LYS A 73 3.37 8.71 8.54
C LYS A 73 3.21 7.96 7.22
N GLN A 74 3.77 8.48 6.13
CA GLN A 74 3.75 7.80 4.84
C GLN A 74 4.53 6.48 4.91
N LYS A 75 5.72 6.47 5.50
CA LYS A 75 6.50 5.26 5.72
C LYS A 75 5.70 4.22 6.50
N ALA A 76 5.12 4.60 7.64
CA ALA A 76 4.32 3.70 8.47
C ALA A 76 3.09 3.15 7.72
N PHE A 77 2.41 3.97 6.91
CA PHE A 77 1.31 3.51 6.07
C PHE A 77 1.75 2.39 5.11
N HIS A 78 2.88 2.58 4.41
CA HIS A 78 3.38 1.58 3.46
C HIS A 78 3.86 0.31 4.18
N GLU A 79 4.54 0.44 5.31
CA GLU A 79 4.97 -0.71 6.13
C GLU A 79 3.78 -1.50 6.71
N GLY A 80 2.62 -0.85 6.91
CA GLY A 80 1.40 -1.48 7.44
C GLY A 80 0.55 -2.22 6.41
N ILE A 81 0.85 -2.11 5.10
CA ILE A 81 0.02 -2.75 4.06
C ILE A 81 0.10 -4.28 4.14
N SER A 82 1.27 -4.87 4.41
CA SER A 82 1.41 -6.33 4.54
C SER A 82 0.54 -6.87 5.68
N GLY A 83 0.58 -6.22 6.86
CA GLY A 83 -0.29 -6.57 7.98
C GLY A 83 -1.77 -6.43 7.65
N THR A 84 -2.16 -5.39 6.90
CA THR A 84 -3.56 -5.23 6.45
C THR A 84 -4.00 -6.35 5.51
N LEU A 85 -3.12 -6.80 4.61
CA LEU A 85 -3.41 -7.94 3.73
C LEU A 85 -3.56 -9.24 4.54
N ASP A 86 -2.69 -9.48 5.51
CA ASP A 86 -2.79 -10.64 6.40
C ASP A 86 -4.09 -10.62 7.22
N ASP A 87 -4.44 -9.49 7.83
CA ASP A 87 -5.67 -9.30 8.62
C ASP A 87 -6.95 -9.51 7.80
N THR A 88 -6.87 -9.31 6.47
CA THR A 88 -8.00 -9.48 5.54
C THR A 88 -7.99 -10.82 4.81
N ASN A 89 -7.08 -11.74 5.17
CA ASN A 89 -6.85 -13.02 4.49
C ASN A 89 -6.50 -12.88 2.99
N PHE A 90 -5.90 -11.74 2.61
CA PHE A 90 -5.37 -11.49 1.27
C PHE A 90 -3.83 -11.46 1.25
N GLY A 91 -3.17 -11.90 2.32
CA GLY A 91 -1.72 -12.00 2.40
C GLY A 91 -1.10 -13.06 1.48
N GLY A 92 0.22 -13.22 1.59
CA GLY A 92 0.99 -14.22 0.85
C GLY A 92 0.95 -14.04 -0.67
N ASP A 93 0.76 -15.13 -1.40
CA ASP A 93 0.70 -15.17 -2.87
C ASP A 93 -0.74 -14.98 -3.41
N THR A 94 -1.62 -14.31 -2.65
CA THR A 94 -3.00 -14.05 -3.07
C THR A 94 -3.04 -13.28 -4.38
N PHE A 95 -3.82 -13.80 -5.32
CA PHE A 95 -4.08 -13.18 -6.61
C PHE A 95 -5.58 -13.23 -6.92
N ILE A 96 -6.20 -12.07 -7.12
CA ILE A 96 -7.63 -11.93 -7.39
C ILE A 96 -7.82 -11.10 -8.65
N GLU A 97 -8.61 -11.61 -9.59
CA GLU A 97 -9.14 -10.83 -10.71
C GLU A 97 -10.66 -10.69 -10.57
N GLU A 98 -11.15 -9.47 -10.41
CA GLU A 98 -12.58 -9.17 -10.21
C GLU A 98 -13.44 -9.77 -11.35
N HIS A 99 -12.97 -9.64 -12.59
CA HIS A 99 -13.67 -10.18 -13.76
C HIS A 99 -13.80 -11.71 -13.74
N PHE A 100 -12.78 -12.42 -13.22
CA PHE A 100 -12.82 -13.87 -13.08
C PHE A 100 -13.88 -14.28 -12.05
N LEU A 101 -13.97 -13.58 -10.92
CA LEU A 101 -14.98 -13.82 -9.89
C LEU A 101 -16.39 -13.58 -10.43
N ASP A 102 -16.61 -12.45 -11.08
CA ASP A 102 -17.94 -12.06 -11.56
C ASP A 102 -18.46 -12.95 -12.69
N ASN A 103 -17.57 -13.42 -13.57
CA ASN A 103 -17.97 -14.14 -14.77
C ASN A 103 -17.63 -15.62 -14.70
N ALA A 104 -16.35 -15.96 -14.61
CA ALA A 104 -15.89 -17.34 -14.77
C ALA A 104 -16.34 -18.23 -13.60
N VAL A 105 -16.22 -17.75 -12.36
CA VAL A 105 -16.69 -18.48 -11.17
C VAL A 105 -18.21 -18.61 -11.19
N HIS A 106 -18.93 -17.52 -11.47
CA HIS A 106 -20.40 -17.54 -11.55
C HIS A 106 -20.91 -18.52 -12.61
N MET A 107 -20.36 -18.45 -13.82
CA MET A 107 -20.67 -19.36 -14.92
C MET A 107 -20.29 -20.80 -14.60
N GLY A 108 -19.13 -21.03 -14.00
CA GLY A 108 -18.67 -22.36 -13.58
C GLY A 108 -19.64 -23.01 -12.60
N ILE A 109 -20.09 -22.28 -11.57
CA ILE A 109 -21.08 -22.76 -10.60
C ILE A 109 -22.42 -23.07 -11.29
N LYS A 110 -22.88 -22.18 -12.19
CA LYS A 110 -24.12 -22.40 -12.95
C LYS A 110 -24.04 -23.66 -13.80
N ASN A 111 -22.93 -23.86 -14.50
CA ASN A 111 -22.69 -25.02 -15.35
C ASN A 111 -22.62 -26.32 -14.53
N ALA A 112 -21.87 -26.32 -13.42
CA ALA A 112 -21.78 -27.47 -12.52
C ALA A 112 -23.15 -27.89 -11.97
N LYS A 113 -23.98 -26.91 -11.55
CA LYS A 113 -25.35 -27.17 -11.10
C LYS A 113 -26.23 -27.77 -12.22
N SER A 114 -26.07 -27.30 -13.45
CA SER A 114 -26.78 -27.85 -14.61
C SER A 114 -26.40 -29.31 -14.85
N ILE A 115 -25.09 -29.61 -14.87
CA ILE A 115 -24.58 -30.97 -15.07
C ILE A 115 -25.11 -31.93 -14.01
N VAL A 116 -25.06 -31.55 -12.72
CA VAL A 116 -25.59 -32.37 -11.62
C VAL A 116 -27.09 -32.61 -11.76
N LYS A 117 -27.85 -31.60 -12.21
CA LYS A 117 -29.28 -31.73 -12.47
C LYS A 117 -29.56 -32.72 -13.61
N ASP A 118 -28.80 -32.64 -14.69
CA ASP A 118 -28.97 -33.51 -15.86
C ASP A 118 -28.56 -34.96 -15.54
N GLN A 119 -27.47 -35.16 -14.80
CA GLN A 119 -27.05 -36.47 -14.29
C GLN A 119 -28.10 -37.08 -13.35
N LYS A 120 -28.66 -36.29 -12.43
CA LYS A 120 -29.75 -36.74 -11.55
C LYS A 120 -30.98 -37.17 -12.35
N LYS A 121 -31.30 -36.45 -13.43
CA LYS A 121 -32.42 -36.81 -14.32
C LYS A 121 -32.14 -38.13 -15.03
N ALA A 122 -30.95 -38.30 -15.59
CA ALA A 122 -30.54 -39.54 -16.27
C ALA A 122 -30.60 -40.76 -15.33
N LEU A 123 -30.08 -40.65 -14.10
CA LEU A 123 -30.16 -41.72 -13.11
C LEU A 123 -31.60 -42.11 -12.77
N LYS A 124 -32.50 -41.14 -12.65
CA LYS A 124 -33.93 -41.43 -12.42
C LYS A 124 -34.55 -42.21 -13.57
N THR A 125 -34.24 -41.85 -14.82
CA THR A 125 -34.72 -42.59 -15.99
C THR A 125 -34.21 -44.03 -15.97
N ILE A 126 -32.90 -44.24 -15.73
CA ILE A 126 -32.34 -45.60 -15.64
C ILE A 126 -33.04 -46.45 -14.57
N PHE A 127 -33.34 -45.88 -13.39
CA PHE A 127 -34.04 -46.62 -12.35
C PHE A 127 -35.49 -46.95 -12.72
N GLN A 128 -36.20 -46.04 -13.41
CA GLN A 128 -37.54 -46.30 -13.91
C GLN A 128 -37.54 -47.42 -14.97
N ASP A 129 -36.57 -47.41 -15.87
CA ASP A 129 -36.43 -48.43 -16.93
C ASP A 129 -36.08 -49.83 -16.38
N ILE A 130 -35.57 -49.95 -15.15
CA ILE A 130 -35.25 -51.22 -14.49
C ILE A 130 -36.44 -51.74 -13.66
N ASP A 131 -37.30 -50.85 -13.15
CA ASP A 131 -38.46 -51.21 -12.33
C ASP A 131 -39.67 -51.71 -13.17
N ASP A 132 -39.69 -51.45 -14.49
CA ASP A 132 -40.70 -51.90 -15.47
C ASP A 132 -40.37 -53.29 -16.08
#